data_AF-A0A645HG87-F1
#
_entry.id   AF-A0A645HG87-F1
#
_cell.length_a   1.000
_cell.length_b   1.000
_cell.length_c   1.000
_cell.angle_alpha   90.00
_cell.angle_beta   90.00
_cell.angle_gamma   90.00
#
_symmetry.space_group_name_H-M   'P 1'
#
loop_
_entity.id
_entity.type
_entity.pdbx_description
1 polymer ?
#
loop_
_entity_poly.entity_id
_entity_poly.type
_entity_poly.pdbx_seq_one_letter_code
_entity_poly.pdbx_strand_id
1 'polypeptide(L)'
;MSNRGEAPQVLAQGVYVVSNGLMTEHWEKTRHLRKRFTQEFLPMLQQTTTSEADLEFAVWDILEDERKIIPELLPQTGISLEMEELLSSTFIQSPVYGTRCSNFLRMKNQQWQWQEKSQQGTTQGNIIQINLPLSP
;
A
#
# COMPACT_ATOMS: atom_id res chain seq x y z
N MET A 1 5.18 -8.46 6.18
CA MET A 1 6.18 -9.37 6.77
C MET A 1 5.84 -10.78 6.35
N SER A 2 6.78 -11.50 5.74
CA SER A 2 6.60 -12.92 5.42
C SER A 2 6.93 -13.78 6.64
N ASN A 3 6.19 -14.86 6.84
CA ASN A 3 6.49 -15.86 7.87
C ASN A 3 7.56 -16.88 7.42
N ARG A 4 8.22 -16.64 6.29
CA ARG A 4 9.17 -17.57 5.63
C ARG A 4 10.64 -17.41 6.07
N GLY A 5 10.91 -16.73 7.18
CA GLY A 5 12.14 -16.96 7.95
C GLY A 5 13.44 -16.25 7.52
N GLU A 6 13.36 -15.10 6.84
CA GLU A 6 14.55 -14.24 6.67
C GLU A 6 14.89 -13.52 7.99
N ALA A 7 16.19 -13.43 8.31
CA ALA A 7 16.66 -12.65 9.45
C ALA A 7 16.32 -11.16 9.23
N PRO A 8 15.99 -10.39 10.29
CA PRO A 8 15.75 -8.96 10.17
C PRO A 8 16.94 -8.26 9.49
N GLN A 9 16.63 -7.40 8.51
CA GLN A 9 17.63 -6.63 7.77
C GLN A 9 17.47 -5.15 8.06
N VAL A 10 18.59 -4.46 8.25
CA VAL A 10 18.62 -3.00 8.32
C VAL A 10 18.42 -2.45 6.91
N LEU A 11 17.42 -1.59 6.75
CA LEU A 11 17.11 -0.97 5.47
C LEU A 11 17.84 0.37 5.34
N ALA A 12 18.52 0.57 4.20
CA ALA A 12 19.03 1.88 3.82
C ALA A 12 17.87 2.85 3.51
N GLN A 13 18.14 4.16 3.48
CA GLN A 13 17.14 5.14 3.06
C GLN A 13 16.66 4.84 1.63
N GLY A 14 15.35 4.76 1.45
CA GLY A 14 14.76 4.44 0.15
C GLY A 14 13.30 4.05 0.21
N VAL A 15 12.77 3.62 -0.94
CA VAL A 15 11.38 3.16 -1.08
C VAL A 15 11.34 1.64 -1.03
N TYR A 16 10.48 1.10 -0.19
CA TYR A 16 10.26 -0.34 -0.05
C TYR A 16 8.78 -0.63 -0.22
N VAL A 17 8.48 -1.66 -1.01
CA VAL A 17 7.12 -2.17 -1.23
C VAL A 17 7.16 -3.65 -0.95
N VAL A 18 6.25 -4.11 -0.10
CA VAL A 18 6.24 -5.48 0.43
C VAL A 18 4.83 -6.05 0.37
N SER A 19 4.73 -7.37 0.28
CA SER A 19 3.47 -8.11 0.38
C SER A 19 3.70 -9.37 1.23
N ASN A 20 2.96 -10.44 0.96
CA ASN A 20 3.08 -11.71 1.68
C ASN A 20 4.35 -12.51 1.30
N GLY A 21 5.06 -12.09 0.25
CA GLY A 21 6.35 -12.64 -0.17
C GLY A 21 7.54 -12.10 0.62
N LEU A 22 8.72 -12.66 0.33
CA LEU A 22 10.01 -12.17 0.79
C LEU A 22 10.34 -10.79 0.18
N MET A 23 11.29 -10.06 0.78
CA MET A 23 11.74 -8.76 0.25
C MET A 23 12.37 -8.88 -1.14
N THR A 24 12.96 -10.03 -1.43
CA THR A 24 13.62 -10.36 -2.71
C THR A 24 12.64 -10.83 -3.79
N GLU A 25 11.39 -11.14 -3.44
CA GLU A 25 10.39 -11.59 -4.42
C GLU A 25 9.83 -10.42 -5.23
N HIS A 26 10.00 -10.50 -6.55
CA HIS A 26 9.56 -9.47 -7.49
C HIS A 26 8.15 -9.75 -8.02
N TRP A 27 7.14 -9.65 -7.16
CA TRP A 27 5.76 -9.78 -7.60
C TRP A 27 5.31 -8.55 -8.38
N GLU A 28 4.69 -8.73 -9.54
CA GLU A 28 4.30 -7.63 -10.43
C GLU A 28 3.38 -6.60 -9.75
N LYS A 29 2.51 -7.03 -8.83
CA LYS A 29 1.70 -6.10 -8.03
C LYS A 29 2.53 -5.13 -7.18
N THR A 30 3.62 -5.63 -6.58
CA THR A 30 4.52 -4.80 -5.78
C THR A 30 5.36 -3.88 -6.65
N ARG A 31 5.74 -4.34 -7.85
CA ARG A 31 6.41 -3.53 -8.86
C ARG A 31 5.51 -2.40 -9.36
N HIS A 32 4.24 -2.69 -9.60
CA HIS A 32 3.23 -1.72 -10.03
C HIS A 32 3.00 -0.64 -8.96
N LEU A 33 2.76 -1.04 -7.70
CA LEU A 33 2.62 -0.08 -6.59
C LEU A 33 3.90 0.75 -6.39
N ARG A 34 5.08 0.13 -6.49
CA ARG A 34 6.37 0.85 -6.44
C ARG A 34 6.45 1.88 -7.56
N LYS A 35 6.02 1.55 -8.78
CA LYS A 35 6.03 2.47 -9.91
C LYS A 35 5.14 3.67 -9.65
N ARG A 36 3.88 3.47 -9.24
CA ARG A 36 2.98 4.59 -8.91
C ARG A 36 3.53 5.45 -7.78
N PHE A 37 4.00 4.82 -6.70
CA PHE A 37 4.59 5.56 -5.59
C PHE A 37 5.79 6.41 -6.02
N THR A 38 6.74 5.82 -6.76
CA THR A 38 7.99 6.51 -7.13
C THR A 38 7.81 7.55 -8.24
N GLN A 39 6.89 7.33 -9.17
CA GLN A 39 6.69 8.20 -10.32
C GLN A 39 5.63 9.28 -10.09
N GLU A 40 4.67 9.04 -9.20
CA GLU A 40 3.52 9.92 -9.01
C GLU A 40 3.54 10.56 -7.62
N PHE A 41 3.71 9.77 -6.56
CA PHE A 41 3.58 10.26 -5.19
C PHE A 41 4.87 10.88 -4.62
N LEU A 42 6.00 10.21 -4.81
CA LEU A 42 7.29 10.64 -4.26
C LEU A 42 7.72 12.03 -4.78
N PRO A 43 7.54 12.38 -6.07
CA PRO A 43 7.84 13.73 -6.55
C PRO A 43 6.98 14.81 -5.86
N MET A 44 5.72 14.50 -5.56
CA MET A 44 4.82 15.42 -4.84
C MET A 44 5.32 15.68 -3.41
N LEU A 45 5.81 14.65 -2.71
CA LEU A 45 6.39 14.81 -1.37
C LEU A 45 7.65 15.68 -1.33
N GLN A 46 8.33 15.83 -2.46
CA GLN A 46 9.55 16.64 -2.57
C GLN A 46 9.25 18.12 -2.91
N GLN A 47 8.03 18.44 -3.32
CA GLN A 47 7.63 19.80 -3.67
C GLN A 47 7.05 20.52 -2.45
N THR A 48 7.58 21.71 -2.15
CA THR A 48 7.07 22.55 -1.04
C THR A 48 5.70 23.17 -1.33
N THR A 49 5.27 23.15 -2.59
CA THR A 49 4.02 23.76 -3.07
C THR A 49 2.84 22.79 -3.13
N THR A 50 3.07 21.49 -2.98
CA THR A 50 1.98 20.50 -3.03
C THR A 50 1.09 20.67 -1.80
N SER A 51 -0.21 20.83 -2.02
CA SER A 51 -1.17 20.93 -0.92
C SER A 51 -1.38 19.57 -0.25
N GLU A 52 -1.75 19.57 1.03
CA GLU A 52 -2.10 18.32 1.73
C GLU A 52 -3.29 17.60 1.06
N ALA A 53 -4.25 18.35 0.51
CA ALA A 53 -5.39 17.78 -0.20
C ALA A 53 -4.96 17.03 -1.48
N ASP A 54 -3.98 17.54 -2.23
CA ASP A 54 -3.45 16.87 -3.42
C ASP A 54 -2.70 15.59 -3.03
N LEU A 55 -1.94 15.61 -1.92
CA LEU A 55 -1.29 14.43 -1.38
C LEU A 55 -2.31 13.37 -0.95
N GLU A 56 -3.35 13.77 -0.23
CA GLU A 56 -4.42 12.86 0.18
C GLU A 56 -5.14 12.27 -1.04
N PHE A 57 -5.49 13.08 -2.03
CA PHE A 57 -6.09 12.59 -3.27
C PHE A 57 -5.20 11.54 -3.95
N ALA A 58 -3.92 11.85 -4.15
CA ALA A 58 -2.99 10.96 -4.84
C ALA A 58 -2.75 9.65 -4.06
N VAL A 59 -2.60 9.70 -2.73
CA VAL A 59 -2.36 8.47 -1.95
C VAL A 59 -3.58 7.56 -1.97
N TRP A 60 -4.80 8.11 -1.88
CA TRP A 60 -6.01 7.29 -1.93
C TRP A 60 -6.23 6.69 -3.31
N ASP A 61 -6.01 7.45 -4.39
CA ASP A 61 -6.06 6.92 -5.77
C ASP A 61 -5.07 5.76 -5.98
N ILE A 62 -3.86 5.85 -5.42
CA ILE A 62 -2.86 4.78 -5.50
C ILE A 62 -3.28 3.55 -4.69
N LEU A 63 -3.82 3.75 -3.48
CA LEU A 63 -4.23 2.66 -2.58
C LEU A 63 -5.54 1.99 -3.00
N GLU A 64 -6.34 2.64 -3.84
CA GLU A 64 -7.61 2.15 -4.40
C GLU A 64 -7.44 1.57 -5.82
N ASP A 65 -6.20 1.33 -6.25
CA ASP A 65 -5.92 0.76 -7.56
C ASP A 65 -6.32 -0.73 -7.65
N GLU A 66 -7.40 -0.98 -8.40
CA GLU A 66 -8.00 -2.29 -8.62
C GLU A 66 -7.35 -3.10 -9.76
N ARG A 67 -6.35 -2.54 -10.46
CA ARG A 67 -5.75 -3.20 -11.61
C ARG A 67 -5.12 -4.53 -11.20
N LYS A 68 -5.65 -5.60 -11.78
CA LYS A 68 -5.11 -6.95 -11.66
C LYS A 68 -3.95 -7.17 -12.64
N ILE A 69 -3.08 -8.10 -12.28
CA ILE A 69 -1.98 -8.56 -13.13
C ILE A 69 -2.52 -9.64 -14.08
N ILE A 70 -2.07 -9.61 -15.34
CA ILE A 70 -2.44 -10.63 -16.32
C ILE A 70 -1.98 -12.03 -15.88
N PRO A 71 -2.73 -13.09 -16.19
CA PRO A 71 -2.46 -14.44 -15.70
C PRO A 71 -1.02 -14.94 -15.91
N GLU A 72 -0.39 -14.56 -17.03
CA GLU A 72 0.97 -14.99 -17.40
C GLU A 72 2.06 -14.41 -16.49
N LEU A 73 1.74 -13.33 -15.78
CA LEU A 73 2.65 -12.62 -14.89
C LEU A 73 2.34 -12.88 -13.40
N LEU A 74 1.34 -13.72 -13.12
CA LEU A 74 1.02 -14.12 -11.74
C LEU A 74 2.11 -15.04 -11.17
N PRO A 75 2.42 -14.91 -9.87
CA PRO A 75 3.30 -15.85 -9.22
C PRO A 75 2.65 -17.24 -9.13
N GLN A 76 3.47 -18.27 -8.94
CA GLN A 76 3.02 -19.64 -8.69
C GLN A 76 3.21 -19.95 -7.21
N THR A 77 2.38 -19.37 -6.33
CA THR A 77 2.56 -19.52 -4.88
C THR A 77 2.00 -20.83 -4.32
N GLY A 78 1.24 -21.58 -5.13
CA GLY A 78 0.61 -22.85 -4.77
C GLY A 78 -0.90 -22.75 -4.48
N ILE A 79 -1.50 -21.56 -4.63
CA ILE A 79 -2.96 -21.36 -4.58
C ILE A 79 -3.57 -21.45 -5.99
N SER A 80 -4.90 -21.43 -6.10
CA SER A 80 -5.58 -21.45 -7.40
C SER A 80 -5.29 -20.19 -8.21
N LEU A 81 -5.31 -20.31 -9.55
CA LEU A 81 -5.10 -19.17 -10.45
C LEU A 81 -6.08 -18.02 -10.20
N GLU A 82 -7.35 -18.35 -9.94
CA GLU A 82 -8.39 -17.37 -9.58
C GLU A 82 -8.01 -16.58 -8.32
N MET A 83 -7.43 -17.25 -7.32
CA MET A 83 -6.99 -16.59 -6.10
C MET A 83 -5.73 -15.76 -6.32
N GLU A 84 -4.77 -16.23 -7.12
CA GLU A 84 -3.60 -15.42 -7.52
C GLU A 84 -4.04 -14.13 -8.23
N GLU A 85 -4.98 -14.25 -9.16
CA GLU A 85 -5.52 -13.11 -9.91
C GLU A 85 -6.26 -12.14 -8.98
N LEU A 86 -7.13 -12.65 -8.09
CA LEU A 86 -7.83 -11.84 -7.10
C LEU A 86 -6.87 -11.07 -6.19
N LEU A 87 -5.78 -11.71 -5.75
CA LEU A 87 -4.79 -11.11 -4.85
C LEU A 87 -3.76 -10.23 -5.57
N SER A 88 -3.86 -10.05 -6.89
CA SER A 88 -2.87 -9.36 -7.71
C SER A 88 -3.03 -7.84 -7.79
N SER A 89 -4.15 -7.28 -7.30
CA SER A 89 -4.35 -5.83 -7.22
C SER A 89 -3.85 -5.24 -5.89
N THR A 90 -3.63 -3.93 -5.86
CA THR A 90 -3.39 -3.18 -4.60
C THR A 90 -4.68 -3.14 -3.79
N PHE A 91 -5.80 -2.86 -4.46
CA PHE A 91 -7.14 -2.85 -3.88
C PHE A 91 -7.91 -4.09 -4.29
N ILE A 92 -8.03 -5.05 -3.37
CA ILE A 92 -8.66 -6.35 -3.65
C ILE A 92 -10.17 -6.21 -3.48
N GLN A 93 -10.91 -6.61 -4.51
CA GLN A 93 -12.37 -6.59 -4.49
C GLN A 93 -12.95 -7.94 -4.85
N SER A 94 -13.77 -8.48 -3.95
CA SER A 94 -14.70 -9.55 -4.25
C SER A 94 -15.83 -9.58 -3.20
N PRO A 95 -16.94 -10.30 -3.48
CA PRO A 95 -18.02 -10.46 -2.50
C PRO A 95 -17.62 -11.17 -1.20
N VAL A 96 -16.56 -11.99 -1.23
CA VAL A 96 -16.18 -12.88 -0.11
C VAL A 96 -14.83 -12.53 0.53
N TYR A 97 -14.01 -11.73 -0.15
CA TYR A 97 -12.67 -11.35 0.29
C TYR A 97 -12.22 -10.02 -0.35
N GLY A 98 -11.73 -9.07 0.44
CA GLY A 98 -11.25 -7.80 -0.10
C GLY A 98 -10.57 -6.90 0.90
N THR A 99 -10.07 -5.77 0.41
CA THR A 99 -9.45 -4.73 1.22
C THR A 99 -10.49 -4.09 2.13
N ARG A 100 -10.31 -4.19 3.45
CA ARG A 100 -11.24 -3.65 4.46
C ARG A 100 -10.91 -2.23 4.90
N CYS A 101 -9.62 -1.90 4.94
CA CYS A 101 -9.14 -0.57 5.24
C CYS A 101 -7.86 -0.26 4.47
N SER A 102 -7.61 1.03 4.24
CA SER A 102 -6.37 1.56 3.68
C SER A 102 -5.79 2.57 4.66
N ASN A 103 -4.47 2.53 4.85
CA ASN A 103 -3.79 3.33 5.86
C ASN A 103 -2.76 4.25 5.22
N PHE A 104 -2.80 5.53 5.57
CA PHE A 104 -1.77 6.51 5.25
C PHE A 104 -1.17 7.02 6.55
N LEU A 105 0.05 6.54 6.85
CA LEU A 105 0.79 6.88 8.05
C LEU A 105 2.04 7.68 7.66
N ARG A 106 2.21 8.84 8.28
CA ARG A 106 3.37 9.71 8.10
C ARG A 106 4.00 10.06 9.43
N MET A 107 5.32 10.14 9.44
CA MET A 107 6.08 10.72 10.54
C MET A 107 6.51 12.12 10.11
N LYS A 108 6.09 13.15 10.84
CA LYS A 108 6.53 14.53 10.64
C LYS A 108 7.09 15.07 11.94
N ASN A 109 8.33 15.57 11.93
CA ASN A 109 9.01 16.19 13.07
C ASN A 109 8.79 15.43 14.40
N GLN A 110 7.80 15.84 15.20
CA GLN A 110 7.45 15.33 16.52
C GLN A 110 6.05 14.69 16.60
N GLN A 111 5.47 14.28 15.47
CA GLN A 111 4.17 13.64 15.44
C GLN A 111 4.06 12.55 14.37
N TRP A 112 3.29 11.51 14.70
CA TRP A 112 2.66 10.64 13.73
C TRP A 112 1.35 11.26 13.25
N GLN A 113 1.13 11.24 11.94
CA GLN A 113 -0.15 11.56 11.31
C GLN A 113 -0.66 10.28 10.68
N TRP A 114 -1.75 9.75 11.21
CA TRP A 114 -2.38 8.52 10.74
C TRP A 114 -3.77 8.82 10.20
N GLN A 115 -4.02 8.43 8.97
CA GLN A 115 -5.34 8.39 8.36
C GLN A 115 -5.68 6.94 8.01
N GLU A 116 -6.84 6.45 8.47
CA GLU A 116 -7.39 5.15 8.07
C GLU A 116 -8.71 5.38 7.34
N LYS A 117 -8.80 4.89 6.09
CA LYS A 117 -10.03 4.88 5.31
C LYS A 117 -10.70 3.52 5.44
N SER A 118 -11.95 3.50 5.91
CA SER A 118 -12.81 2.32 5.85
C SER A 118 -13.20 2.03 4.40
N GLN A 119 -12.94 0.82 3.92
CA GLN A 119 -13.17 0.45 2.51
C GLN A 119 -14.41 -0.41 2.30
N GLN A 120 -15.02 -0.90 3.38
CA GLN A 120 -16.20 -1.77 3.34
C GLN A 120 -17.14 -1.50 4.52
N GLY A 121 -18.38 -1.99 4.41
CA GLY A 121 -19.38 -1.93 5.47
C GLY A 121 -20.07 -0.58 5.60
N THR A 122 -20.76 -0.36 6.72
CA THR A 122 -21.58 0.84 6.97
C THR A 122 -20.80 2.14 7.06
N THR A 123 -19.48 2.07 7.22
CA THR A 123 -18.58 3.23 7.31
C THR A 123 -17.69 3.39 6.08
N GLN A 124 -17.99 2.68 4.99
CA GLN A 124 -17.20 2.78 3.75
C GLN A 124 -17.06 4.24 3.30
N GLY A 125 -15.83 4.63 2.97
CA GLY A 125 -15.45 5.99 2.60
C GLY A 125 -15.09 6.90 3.77
N ASN A 126 -15.47 6.55 5.00
CA ASN A 126 -15.10 7.34 6.17
C ASN A 126 -13.60 7.26 6.43
N ILE A 127 -12.99 8.41 6.74
CA ILE A 127 -11.59 8.52 7.11
C ILE A 127 -11.51 8.94 8.57
N ILE A 128 -10.85 8.14 9.39
CA ILE A 128 -10.47 8.50 10.76
C ILE A 128 -9.06 9.06 10.70
N GLN A 129 -8.84 10.21 11.34
CA GLN A 129 -7.53 10.82 11.46
C GLN A 129 -7.08 10.91 12.92
N ILE A 130 -5.87 10.45 13.18
CA ILE A 130 -5.24 10.44 14.49
C ILE A 130 -3.87 11.11 14.37
N ASN A 131 -3.65 12.15 15.18
CA ASN A 131 -2.34 12.77 15.34
C ASN A 131 -1.79 12.35 16.70
N LEU A 132 -0.65 11.66 16.72
CA LEU A 132 -0.01 11.19 17.95
C LEU A 132 1.33 11.90 18.13
N PRO A 133 1.67 12.41 19.32
CA PRO A 133 3.01 12.92 19.57
C PRO A 133 4.05 11.80 19.47
N LEU A 134 5.22 12.12 18.93
CA LEU A 134 6.42 11.31 19.09
C LEU A 134 6.94 11.55 20.50
N SER A 135 6.60 10.66 21.44
CA SER A 135 7.21 10.69 22.77
C SER A 135 8.73 10.57 22.62
N PRO A 136 9.53 11.42 23.27
CA PRO A 136 10.98 11.25 23.36
C PRO A 136 11.37 10.01 24.17
#